data_AF-A0A0F6Z704-F1
#
_entry.id   AF-A0A0F6Z704-F1
#
_cell.length_a   1.000
_cell.length_b   1.000
_cell.length_c   1.000
_cell.angle_alpha   90.00
_cell.angle_beta   90.00
_cell.angle_gamma   90.00
#
_symmetry.space_group_name_H-M   'P 1'
#
loop_
_entity.id
_entity.type
_entity.pdbx_description
1 polymer ?
#
loop_
_entity_poly.entity_id
_entity_poly.type
_entity_poly.pdbx_seq_one_letter_code
_entity_poly.pdbx_strand_id
1 'polypeptide(L)'
;MIDEFALRKDAYHLSYLFLELDQAKVPSGGGNTESKIRSQAGPRDPANVKAISVDAEITVELRSWCRAYRDVLRTTASPLPGKEEGGRPLARWVATHAFYIAEQIDADSFHEEIRRWIKTIEKIVGQGPEIKDIAARPEVQQSSKAIIAKLNTRGFTGISPRQLHDWTARGNIRAYPRHDGTNGYLLTEVLEYLIARQSA
;
A
#
# COMPACT_ATOMS: atom_id res chain seq x y z
N MET A 1 5.65 23.77 -10.38
CA MET A 1 6.87 23.98 -9.58
C MET A 1 6.54 23.51 -8.19
N ILE A 2 7.26 22.50 -7.76
CA ILE A 2 6.92 21.72 -6.59
C ILE A 2 7.54 22.29 -5.33
N ASP A 3 6.93 22.01 -4.18
CA ASP A 3 7.55 22.27 -2.88
C ASP A 3 8.73 21.32 -2.66
N GLU A 4 9.94 21.88 -2.57
CA GLU A 4 11.17 21.12 -2.32
C GLU A 4 11.12 20.32 -1.01
N PHE A 5 10.41 20.80 0.01
CA PHE A 5 10.29 20.12 1.29
C PHE A 5 9.41 18.88 1.16
N ALA A 6 8.34 18.96 0.36
CA ALA A 6 7.49 17.82 0.05
C ALA A 6 8.24 16.74 -0.72
N LEU A 7 9.01 17.13 -1.75
CA LEU A 7 9.86 16.22 -2.50
C LEU A 7 10.93 15.57 -1.61
N ARG A 8 11.63 16.36 -0.80
CA ARG A 8 12.66 15.88 0.15
C ARG A 8 12.08 14.87 1.13
N LYS A 9 10.93 15.17 1.72
CA LYS A 9 10.23 14.31 2.67
C LYS A 9 9.87 12.98 2.03
N ASP A 10 9.23 13.00 0.86
CA ASP A 10 8.78 11.78 0.18
C ASP A 10 9.98 10.95 -0.31
N ALA A 11 11.07 11.58 -0.76
CA ALA A 11 12.30 10.87 -1.12
C ALA A 11 12.98 10.19 0.09
N TYR A 12 12.99 10.83 1.26
CA TYR A 12 13.46 10.18 2.49
C TYR A 12 12.55 9.01 2.89
N HIS A 13 11.24 9.18 2.79
CA HIS A 13 10.28 8.10 3.05
C HIS A 13 10.51 6.91 2.11
N LEU A 14 10.66 7.17 0.81
CA LEU A 14 11.00 6.14 -0.18
C LEU A 14 12.31 5.43 0.18
N SER A 15 13.33 6.15 0.65
CA SER A 15 14.60 5.54 1.09
C SER A 15 14.45 4.61 2.30
N TYR A 16 13.52 4.93 3.21
CA TYR A 16 13.16 4.07 4.34
C TYR A 16 12.38 2.85 3.88
N LEU A 17 11.42 3.03 2.97
CA LEU A 17 10.63 1.93 2.41
C LEU A 17 11.49 0.92 1.64
N PHE A 18 12.57 1.34 0.98
CA PHE A 18 13.52 0.40 0.39
C PHE A 18 14.21 -0.49 1.43
N LEU A 19 14.48 0.02 2.64
CA LEU A 19 15.05 -0.79 3.73
C LEU A 19 14.07 -1.85 4.22
N GLU A 20 12.79 -1.48 4.35
CA GLU A 20 11.71 -2.42 4.68
C GLU A 20 11.50 -3.45 3.56
N LEU A 21 11.58 -3.01 2.30
CA LEU A 21 11.47 -3.88 1.14
C LEU A 21 12.63 -4.87 1.08
N ASP A 22 13.87 -4.46 1.39
CA ASP A 22 15.02 -5.35 1.52
C ASP A 22 14.79 -6.44 2.56
N GLN A 23 14.22 -6.08 3.72
CA GLN A 23 13.86 -7.06 4.75
C GLN A 23 12.79 -8.04 4.24
N ALA A 24 11.82 -7.56 3.47
CA ALA A 24 10.76 -8.38 2.89
C ALA A 24 11.25 -9.34 1.79
N LYS A 25 12.43 -9.10 1.18
CA LYS A 25 13.06 -10.04 0.21
C LYS A 25 13.61 -11.29 0.88
N VAL A 26 14.03 -11.17 2.14
CA VAL A 26 14.64 -12.27 2.89
C VAL A 26 13.53 -13.12 3.54
N PRO A 27 13.58 -14.46 3.42
CA PRO A 27 12.67 -15.32 4.18
C PRO A 27 12.83 -15.03 5.67
N SER A 28 11.79 -14.48 6.30
CA SER A 28 11.70 -14.45 7.76
C SER A 28 11.70 -15.91 8.24
N GLY A 29 12.82 -16.36 8.79
CA GLY A 29 12.87 -17.61 9.54
C GLY A 29 11.87 -17.50 10.67
N GLY A 30 10.75 -18.21 10.58
CA GLY A 30 9.63 -18.08 11.49
C GLY A 30 10.07 -18.17 12.95
N GLY A 31 9.61 -17.20 13.74
CA GLY A 31 9.64 -17.31 15.19
C GLY A 31 8.75 -18.45 15.66
N ASN A 32 9.36 -19.37 16.41
CA ASN A 32 8.80 -20.32 17.38
C ASN A 32 7.65 -21.24 16.95
N THR A 33 8.00 -22.50 16.72
CA THR A 33 7.64 -23.60 17.65
C THR A 33 8.61 -24.76 17.41
N GLU A 34 9.05 -25.39 18.48
CA GLU A 34 9.86 -26.61 18.44
C GLU A 34 9.27 -27.62 17.45
N SER A 35 9.98 -27.91 16.36
CA SER A 35 9.84 -29.19 15.66
C SER A 35 10.99 -29.42 14.70
N LYS A 36 11.86 -30.33 15.15
CA LYS A 36 12.64 -31.31 14.37
C LYS A 36 13.46 -30.79 13.19
N ILE A 37 14.76 -30.64 13.45
CA ILE A 37 15.87 -31.26 12.71
C ILE A 37 15.54 -31.61 11.24
N ARG A 38 15.99 -30.77 10.32
CA ARG A 38 16.84 -31.18 9.18
C ARG A 38 17.45 -29.94 8.53
N SER A 39 18.73 -29.75 8.82
CA SER A 39 19.65 -28.87 8.11
C SER A 39 19.80 -29.35 6.67
N GLN A 40 19.13 -28.68 5.73
CA GLN A 40 19.62 -28.60 4.34
C GLN A 40 20.20 -27.21 4.13
N ALA A 41 21.53 -27.15 4.12
CA ALA A 41 22.30 -26.00 3.67
C ALA A 41 22.28 -25.99 2.13
N GLY A 42 21.19 -25.49 1.56
CA GLY A 42 21.10 -25.10 0.16
C GLY A 42 20.84 -23.59 0.05
N PRO A 43 21.12 -22.96 -1.10
CA PRO A 43 20.70 -21.58 -1.36
C PRO A 43 19.21 -21.45 -1.05
N ARG A 44 18.84 -20.56 -0.12
CA ARG A 44 17.45 -20.32 0.21
C ARG A 44 16.82 -19.56 -0.95
N ASP A 45 15.75 -20.11 -1.53
CA ASP A 45 15.00 -19.43 -2.57
C ASP A 45 14.49 -18.06 -2.07
N PRO A 46 14.47 -17.04 -2.94
CA PRO A 46 13.95 -15.73 -2.58
C PRO A 46 12.49 -15.85 -2.13
N ALA A 47 12.22 -15.42 -0.90
CA ALA A 47 10.93 -15.66 -0.25
C ALA A 47 9.80 -14.75 -0.76
N ASN A 48 10.15 -13.65 -1.44
CA ASN A 48 9.18 -12.72 -1.99
C ASN A 48 9.63 -12.20 -3.36
N VAL A 49 9.35 -13.00 -4.40
CA VAL A 49 9.65 -12.66 -5.81
C VAL A 49 9.05 -11.31 -6.21
N LYS A 50 7.89 -10.95 -5.65
CA LYS A 50 7.23 -9.66 -5.92
C LYS A 50 8.03 -8.49 -5.35
N ALA A 51 8.56 -8.61 -4.13
CA ALA A 51 9.41 -7.58 -3.52
C ALA A 51 10.70 -7.37 -4.33
N ILE A 52 11.30 -8.46 -4.84
CA ILE A 52 12.50 -8.39 -5.68
C ILE A 52 12.21 -7.73 -7.03
N SER A 53 11.12 -8.12 -7.70
CA SER A 53 10.73 -7.53 -9.00
C SER A 53 10.49 -6.03 -8.87
N VAL A 54 9.70 -5.63 -7.88
CA VAL A 54 9.35 -4.21 -7.67
C VAL A 54 10.56 -3.39 -7.27
N ASP A 55 11.45 -3.92 -6.43
CA ASP A 55 12.70 -3.25 -6.12
C ASP A 55 13.56 -3.00 -7.36
N ALA A 56 13.71 -4.01 -8.22
CA ALA A 56 14.50 -3.89 -9.44
C ALA A 56 13.89 -2.88 -10.43
N GLU A 57 12.58 -2.96 -10.66
CA GLU A 57 11.83 -2.04 -11.53
C GLU A 57 11.98 -0.59 -11.07
N ILE A 58 11.65 -0.32 -9.80
CA ILE A 58 11.72 1.04 -9.24
C ILE A 58 13.16 1.54 -9.23
N THR A 59 14.14 0.69 -8.91
CA THR A 59 15.56 1.08 -8.92
C THR A 59 16.03 1.50 -10.31
N VAL A 60 15.58 0.81 -11.37
CA VAL A 60 15.93 1.16 -12.75
C VAL A 60 15.33 2.50 -13.16
N GLU A 61 14.05 2.71 -12.88
CA GLU A 61 13.35 3.96 -13.20
C GLU A 61 13.90 5.14 -12.38
N LEU A 62 14.05 4.98 -11.06
CA LEU A 62 14.62 6.02 -10.21
C LEU A 62 16.04 6.39 -10.66
N ARG A 63 16.83 5.42 -11.11
CA ARG A 63 18.17 5.68 -11.64
C ARG A 63 18.15 6.46 -12.95
N SER A 64 17.18 6.23 -13.83
CA SER A 64 17.09 6.98 -15.10
C SER A 64 16.78 8.46 -14.82
N TRP A 65 15.84 8.73 -13.89
CA TRP A 65 15.55 10.07 -13.40
C TRP A 65 16.76 10.74 -12.77
N CYS A 66 17.46 10.07 -11.84
CA CYS A 66 18.64 10.64 -11.20
C CYS A 66 19.76 10.96 -12.21
N ARG A 67 19.90 10.17 -13.29
CA ARG A 67 20.85 10.47 -14.38
C ARG A 67 20.44 11.72 -15.15
N ALA A 68 19.18 11.83 -15.54
CA ALA A 68 18.67 13.01 -16.24
C ALA A 68 18.92 14.28 -15.40
N TYR A 69 18.60 14.24 -14.11
CA TYR A 69 18.86 15.37 -13.22
C TYR A 69 20.34 15.66 -13.03
N ARG A 70 21.19 14.65 -12.82
CA ARG A 70 22.64 14.88 -12.71
C ARG A 70 23.20 15.62 -13.94
N ASP A 71 22.77 15.22 -15.14
CA ASP A 71 23.28 15.79 -16.39
C ASP A 71 22.89 17.28 -16.55
N VAL A 72 21.69 17.64 -16.07
CA VAL A 72 21.21 19.03 -16.05
C VAL A 72 21.87 19.85 -14.94
N LEU A 73 21.99 19.29 -13.73
CA LEU A 73 22.48 20.01 -12.56
C LEU A 73 23.99 20.28 -12.58
N ARG A 74 24.75 19.59 -13.45
CA ARG A 74 26.22 19.73 -13.57
C ARG A 74 26.96 19.68 -12.23
N THR A 75 26.35 19.04 -11.23
CA THR A 75 26.87 18.93 -9.87
C THR A 75 28.00 17.91 -9.86
N THR A 76 29.23 18.38 -10.07
CA THR A 76 30.46 17.58 -9.94
C THR A 76 30.70 17.08 -8.52
N ALA A 77 30.02 17.65 -7.52
CA ALA A 77 30.29 17.41 -6.10
C ALA A 77 29.62 16.17 -5.50
N SER A 78 28.61 15.58 -6.15
CA SER A 78 27.93 14.38 -5.62
C SER A 78 27.72 13.34 -6.71
N PRO A 79 28.60 12.32 -6.80
CA PRO A 79 28.42 11.27 -7.78
C PRO A 79 27.12 10.51 -7.51
N LEU A 80 26.47 10.07 -8.58
CA LEU A 80 25.35 9.15 -8.45
C LEU A 80 25.84 7.84 -7.79
N PRO A 81 25.04 7.25 -6.88
CA PRO A 81 25.32 5.94 -6.32
C PRO A 81 25.65 4.91 -7.40
N GLY A 82 26.60 4.02 -7.12
CA GLY A 82 27.03 2.96 -8.02
C GLY A 82 25.87 2.09 -8.50
N LYS A 83 26.03 1.41 -9.65
CA LYS A 83 24.95 0.58 -10.24
C LYS A 83 24.48 -0.53 -9.29
N GLU A 84 25.36 -1.00 -8.42
CA GLU A 84 25.14 -2.10 -7.48
C GLU A 84 24.48 -1.67 -6.16
N GLU A 85 24.39 -0.36 -5.90
CA GLU A 85 23.97 0.17 -4.59
C GLU A 85 22.45 0.15 -4.35
N GLY A 86 21.64 -0.31 -5.31
CA GLY A 86 20.18 -0.46 -5.17
C GLY A 86 19.39 0.86 -5.15
N GLY A 87 18.09 0.79 -4.83
CA GLY A 87 17.17 1.93 -4.86
C GLY A 87 17.29 2.90 -3.68
N ARG A 88 17.68 2.41 -2.50
CA ARG A 88 17.77 3.23 -1.28
C ARG A 88 18.76 4.40 -1.39
N PRO A 89 20.03 4.20 -1.82
CA PRO A 89 20.97 5.30 -1.97
C PRO A 89 20.55 6.31 -3.04
N LEU A 90 19.84 5.86 -4.09
CA LEU A 90 19.29 6.75 -5.11
C LEU A 90 18.19 7.65 -4.52
N ALA A 91 17.27 7.09 -3.74
CA ALA A 91 16.23 7.88 -3.07
C ALA A 91 16.83 8.91 -2.09
N ARG A 92 17.90 8.53 -1.38
CA ARG A 92 18.65 9.44 -0.51
C ARG A 92 19.38 10.54 -1.30
N TRP A 93 19.92 10.21 -2.47
CA TRP A 93 20.53 11.20 -3.37
C TRP A 93 19.49 12.24 -3.80
N VAL A 94 18.28 11.80 -4.18
CA VAL A 94 17.16 12.70 -4.51
C VAL A 94 16.83 13.62 -3.35
N ALA A 95 16.68 13.07 -2.13
CA ALA A 95 16.38 13.89 -0.95
C ALA A 95 17.46 14.96 -0.68
N THR A 96 18.73 14.62 -0.93
CA THR A 96 19.86 15.55 -0.77
C THR A 96 19.86 16.67 -1.82
N HIS A 97 19.35 16.40 -3.03
CA HIS A 97 19.32 17.34 -4.14
C HIS A 97 17.92 17.91 -4.42
N ALA A 98 16.97 17.70 -3.51
CA ALA A 98 15.56 18.04 -3.71
C ALA A 98 15.34 19.51 -4.10
N PHE A 99 16.14 20.43 -3.56
CA PHE A 99 16.13 21.85 -3.93
C PHE A 99 16.29 22.04 -5.44
N TYR A 100 17.39 21.52 -5.98
CA TYR A 100 17.74 21.67 -7.38
C TYR A 100 16.83 20.89 -8.33
N ILE A 101 16.31 19.75 -7.87
CA ILE A 101 15.35 18.95 -8.61
C ILE A 101 14.01 19.69 -8.69
N ALA A 102 13.56 20.32 -7.60
CA ALA A 102 12.29 21.04 -7.55
C ALA A 102 12.22 22.25 -8.49
N GLU A 103 13.37 22.81 -8.87
CA GLU A 103 13.49 23.90 -9.85
C GLU A 103 13.31 23.44 -11.31
N GLN A 104 13.31 22.13 -11.58
CA GLN A 104 13.19 21.60 -12.94
C GLN A 104 11.74 21.57 -13.43
N ILE A 105 11.57 21.67 -14.75
CA ILE A 105 10.24 21.70 -15.39
C ILE A 105 9.44 20.41 -15.21
N ASP A 106 10.14 19.28 -15.09
CA ASP A 106 9.58 17.93 -14.96
C ASP A 106 9.48 17.45 -13.50
N ALA A 107 9.85 18.30 -12.53
CA ALA A 107 9.91 17.95 -11.12
C ALA A 107 8.56 17.49 -10.55
N ASP A 108 7.46 18.11 -11.01
CA ASP A 108 6.10 17.76 -10.62
C ASP A 108 5.79 16.30 -11.05
N SER A 109 6.09 15.93 -12.31
CA SER A 109 5.91 14.57 -12.82
C SER A 109 6.81 13.56 -12.10
N PHE A 110 8.05 13.92 -11.82
CA PHE A 110 8.95 13.05 -11.06
C PHE A 110 8.45 12.79 -9.64
N HIS A 111 7.89 13.79 -8.96
CA HIS A 111 7.33 13.61 -7.61
C HIS A 111 6.09 12.71 -7.61
N GLU A 112 5.25 12.79 -8.65
CA GLU A 112 4.14 11.87 -8.82
C GLU A 112 4.61 10.42 -8.94
N GLU A 113 5.71 10.18 -9.67
CA GLU A 113 6.34 8.85 -9.76
C GLU A 113 6.88 8.40 -8.39
N ILE A 114 7.55 9.27 -7.63
CA ILE A 114 7.98 8.95 -6.25
C ILE A 114 6.79 8.51 -5.38
N ARG A 115 5.68 9.25 -5.42
CA ARG A 115 4.47 8.91 -4.66
C ARG A 115 3.84 7.60 -5.12
N ARG A 116 3.88 7.31 -6.42
CA ARG A 116 3.44 6.04 -6.98
C ARG A 116 4.31 4.88 -6.48
N TRP A 117 5.63 5.04 -6.48
CA TRP A 117 6.58 4.04 -5.97
C TRP A 117 6.38 3.81 -4.47
N ILE A 118 6.23 4.86 -3.66
CA ILE A 118 5.90 4.78 -2.23
C ILE A 118 4.67 3.89 -2.02
N LYS A 119 3.54 4.21 -2.66
CA LYS A 119 2.30 3.41 -2.56
C LYS A 119 2.47 1.96 -3.01
N THR A 120 3.36 1.71 -3.96
CA THR A 120 3.61 0.37 -4.48
C THR A 120 4.41 -0.46 -3.47
N ILE A 121 5.44 0.13 -2.87
CA ILE A 121 6.26 -0.54 -1.85
C ILE A 121 5.46 -0.75 -0.56
N GLU A 122 4.72 0.27 -0.10
CA GLU A 122 3.82 0.21 1.08
C GLU A 122 2.87 -0.99 1.03
N LYS A 123 2.25 -1.24 -0.13
CA LYS A 123 1.38 -2.41 -0.35
C LYS A 123 2.10 -3.75 -0.22
N ILE A 124 3.40 -3.80 -0.49
CA ILE A 124 4.21 -5.03 -0.45
C ILE A 124 4.74 -5.28 0.95
N VAL A 125 5.22 -4.24 1.65
CA VAL A 125 5.76 -4.35 3.01
C VAL A 125 4.66 -4.43 4.08
N GLY A 126 3.39 -4.34 3.69
CA GLY A 126 2.26 -4.43 4.62
C GLY A 126 2.06 -3.18 5.47
N GLN A 127 2.81 -2.10 5.20
CA GLN A 127 2.46 -0.75 5.63
C GLN A 127 1.30 -0.29 4.74
N GLY A 128 0.11 -0.84 5.03
CA GLY A 128 -1.13 -0.37 4.44
C GLY A 128 -1.37 1.11 4.77
N PRO A 129 -2.39 1.73 4.15
CA PRO A 129 -2.78 3.10 4.47
C PRO A 129 -2.90 3.24 5.99
N GLU A 130 -2.44 4.36 6.56
CA GLU A 130 -2.57 4.58 8.00
C GLU A 130 -4.02 4.29 8.42
N ILE A 131 -4.24 3.80 9.64
CA ILE A 131 -5.59 3.52 10.17
C ILE A 131 -6.54 4.72 9.96
N LYS A 132 -5.99 5.93 9.95
CA LYS A 132 -6.67 7.19 9.63
C LYS A 132 -7.17 7.26 8.18
N ASP A 133 -6.37 6.82 7.21
CA ASP A 133 -6.74 6.74 5.80
C ASP A 133 -7.74 5.63 5.51
N ILE A 134 -7.74 4.56 6.31
CA ILE A 134 -8.76 3.51 6.24
C ILE A 134 -10.08 4.01 6.83
N ALA A 135 -10.03 4.73 7.96
CA ALA A 135 -11.20 5.31 8.61
C ALA A 135 -11.86 6.44 7.82
N ALA A 136 -11.08 7.20 7.03
CA ALA A 136 -11.58 8.28 6.18
C ALA A 136 -12.19 7.79 4.85
N ARG A 137 -12.04 6.50 4.50
CA ARG A 137 -12.63 5.97 3.27
C ARG A 137 -14.14 5.78 3.45
N PRO A 138 -14.95 6.25 2.49
CA PRO A 138 -16.36 5.87 2.47
C PRO A 138 -16.44 4.35 2.45
N GLU A 139 -17.29 3.80 3.32
CA GLU A 139 -17.40 2.37 3.49
C GLU A 139 -17.70 1.69 2.15
N VAL A 140 -16.94 0.65 1.82
CA VAL A 140 -17.11 -0.10 0.58
C VAL A 140 -18.41 -0.91 0.63
N GLN A 141 -19.25 -0.71 -0.38
CA GLN A 141 -20.48 -1.49 -0.58
C GLN A 141 -20.15 -2.97 -0.82
N GLN A 142 -20.78 -3.84 -0.04
CA GLN A 142 -20.49 -5.27 -0.03
C GLN A 142 -21.71 -6.08 -0.44
N SER A 143 -21.48 -7.24 -1.06
CA SER A 143 -22.58 -8.14 -1.43
C SER A 143 -23.26 -8.73 -0.18
N SER A 144 -24.51 -9.19 -0.31
CA SER A 144 -25.23 -9.85 0.79
C SER A 144 -24.42 -10.97 1.44
N LYS A 145 -23.73 -11.79 0.63
CA LYS A 145 -22.90 -12.89 1.14
C LYS A 145 -21.74 -12.40 2.01
N ALA A 146 -21.05 -11.35 1.57
CA ALA A 146 -19.93 -10.77 2.33
C ALA A 146 -20.39 -10.11 3.64
N ILE A 147 -21.52 -9.41 3.61
CA ILE A 147 -22.13 -8.83 4.81
C ILE A 147 -22.51 -9.91 5.81
N ILE A 148 -23.21 -10.97 5.37
CA ILE A 148 -23.63 -12.06 6.27
C ILE A 148 -22.43 -12.77 6.88
N ALA A 149 -21.38 -13.04 6.10
CA ALA A 149 -20.15 -13.61 6.63
C ALA A 149 -19.57 -12.74 7.76
N LYS A 150 -19.53 -11.43 7.56
CA LYS A 150 -19.05 -10.45 8.55
C LYS A 150 -19.98 -10.29 9.77
N LEU A 151 -21.28 -10.47 9.61
CA LEU A 151 -22.25 -10.46 10.71
C LEU A 151 -22.10 -11.72 11.57
N ASN A 152 -21.95 -12.89 10.94
CA ASN A 152 -21.72 -14.14 11.63
C ASN A 152 -20.44 -14.10 12.47
N THR A 153 -19.33 -13.55 11.95
CA THR A 153 -18.08 -13.40 12.73
C THR A 153 -18.22 -12.45 13.93
N ARG A 154 -19.24 -11.60 13.94
CA ARG A 154 -19.56 -10.65 15.03
C ARG A 154 -20.65 -11.17 15.97
N GLY A 155 -21.06 -12.43 15.83
CA GLY A 155 -22.07 -13.06 16.67
C GLY A 155 -23.53 -12.86 16.23
N PHE A 156 -23.78 -12.08 15.16
CA PHE A 156 -25.11 -11.95 14.57
C PHE A 156 -25.37 -13.12 13.63
N THR A 157 -25.85 -14.23 14.19
CA THR A 157 -26.13 -15.47 13.45
C THR A 157 -27.58 -15.56 12.98
N GLY A 158 -27.85 -16.41 11.99
CA GLY A 158 -29.20 -16.66 11.47
C GLY A 158 -29.73 -15.62 10.48
N ILE A 159 -28.90 -14.68 10.03
CA ILE A 159 -29.27 -13.68 9.04
C ILE A 159 -29.09 -14.23 7.63
N SER A 160 -30.17 -14.21 6.85
CA SER A 160 -30.20 -14.69 5.46
C SER A 160 -30.17 -13.55 4.44
N PRO A 161 -29.74 -13.80 3.18
CA PRO A 161 -29.76 -12.76 2.13
C PRO A 161 -31.15 -12.20 1.87
N ARG A 162 -32.19 -13.03 2.02
CA ARG A 162 -33.59 -12.62 1.87
C ARG A 162 -34.00 -11.59 2.92
N GLN A 163 -33.54 -11.74 4.16
CA GLN A 163 -33.82 -10.77 5.22
C GLN A 163 -33.19 -9.40 4.93
N LEU A 164 -31.97 -9.35 4.38
CA LEU A 164 -31.36 -8.08 3.94
C LEU A 164 -32.22 -7.40 2.85
N HIS A 165 -32.73 -8.18 1.89
CA HIS A 165 -33.63 -7.67 0.87
C HIS A 165 -34.94 -7.15 1.48
N ASP A 166 -35.55 -7.88 2.41
CA ASP A 166 -36.78 -7.47 3.08
C ASP A 166 -36.59 -6.20 3.93
N TRP A 167 -35.45 -6.04 4.60
CA TRP A 167 -35.12 -4.82 5.36
C TRP A 167 -34.95 -3.63 4.42
N THR A 168 -34.36 -3.85 3.25
CA THR A 168 -34.23 -2.82 2.22
C THR A 168 -35.59 -2.40 1.68
N ALA A 169 -36.44 -3.37 1.34
CA ALA A 169 -37.79 -3.12 0.83
C ALA A 169 -38.65 -2.34 1.82
N ARG A 170 -38.38 -2.47 3.12
CA ARG A 170 -39.05 -1.74 4.20
C ARG A 170 -38.42 -0.38 4.52
N GLY A 171 -37.32 -0.01 3.85
CA GLY A 171 -36.61 1.25 4.07
C GLY A 171 -35.75 1.28 5.33
N ASN A 172 -35.46 0.13 5.95
CA ASN A 172 -34.66 0.05 7.18
C ASN A 172 -33.15 0.13 6.91
N ILE A 173 -32.72 -0.31 5.73
CA ILE A 173 -31.34 -0.21 5.24
C ILE A 173 -31.38 0.16 3.75
N ARG A 174 -30.32 0.78 3.23
CA ARG A 174 -30.20 1.11 1.82
C ARG A 174 -29.55 -0.02 1.02
N ALA A 175 -30.05 -0.21 -0.20
CA ALA A 175 -29.38 -0.98 -1.22
C ALA A 175 -28.76 -0.05 -2.25
N TYR A 176 -27.54 -0.39 -2.67
CA TYR A 176 -26.80 0.33 -3.69
C TYR A 176 -26.65 -0.58 -4.91
N PRO A 177 -27.09 -0.15 -6.10
CA PRO A 177 -26.95 -0.97 -7.30
C PRO A 177 -25.46 -1.12 -7.65
N ARG A 178 -25.00 -2.36 -7.81
CA ARG A 178 -23.65 -2.68 -8.28
C ARG A 178 -23.68 -2.92 -9.79
N HIS A 179 -22.50 -2.83 -10.40
CA HIS A 179 -22.32 -3.07 -11.85
C HIS A 179 -22.70 -4.51 -12.28
N ASP A 180 -22.73 -5.46 -11.35
CA ASP A 180 -23.14 -6.85 -11.58
C ASP A 180 -24.67 -7.05 -11.56
N GLY A 181 -25.46 -5.96 -11.44
CA GLY A 181 -26.91 -6.01 -11.36
C GLY A 181 -27.43 -6.48 -9.99
N THR A 182 -26.55 -6.71 -9.02
CA THR A 182 -26.92 -7.08 -7.64
C THR A 182 -26.89 -5.88 -6.71
N ASN A 183 -27.56 -6.00 -5.56
CA ASN A 183 -27.54 -4.99 -4.53
C ASN A 183 -26.31 -5.15 -3.62
N GLY A 184 -25.59 -4.04 -3.41
CA GLY A 184 -24.60 -3.87 -2.36
C GLY A 184 -25.21 -3.21 -1.12
N TYR A 185 -24.64 -3.50 0.04
CA TYR A 185 -25.05 -2.98 1.34
C TYR A 185 -23.84 -2.48 2.11
N LEU A 186 -24.07 -1.55 3.03
CA LEU A 186 -23.06 -1.07 3.98
C LEU A 186 -23.16 -1.89 5.28
N LEU A 187 -22.03 -2.35 5.82
CA LEU A 187 -22.02 -3.13 7.06
C LEU A 187 -22.42 -2.25 8.25
N THR A 188 -21.98 -0.99 8.27
CA THR A 188 -22.30 -0.06 9.37
C THR A 188 -23.81 0.13 9.49
N GLU A 189 -24.49 0.40 8.37
CA GLU A 189 -25.94 0.61 8.33
C GLU A 189 -26.72 -0.64 8.78
N VAL A 190 -26.27 -1.84 8.37
CA VAL A 190 -26.90 -3.10 8.80
C VAL A 190 -26.69 -3.35 10.29
N LEU A 191 -25.51 -3.03 10.83
CA LEU A 191 -25.21 -3.16 12.25
C LEU A 191 -26.03 -2.17 13.09
N GLU A 192 -26.12 -0.92 12.67
CA GLU A 192 -26.93 0.12 13.34
C GLU A 192 -28.40 -0.32 13.47
N TYR A 193 -28.97 -0.84 12.37
CA TYR A 193 -30.34 -1.36 12.39
C TYR A 193 -30.50 -2.55 13.35
N LEU A 194 -29.55 -3.48 13.37
CA LEU A 194 -29.60 -4.64 14.27
C LEU A 194 -29.48 -4.25 15.74
N ILE A 195 -28.60 -3.30 16.07
CA ILE A 195 -28.42 -2.78 17.43
C ILE A 195 -29.69 -2.03 17.88
N ALA A 196 -30.25 -1.18 17.01
CA ALA A 196 -31.50 -0.48 17.29
C ALA A 196 -32.65 -1.46 17.55
N ARG A 197 -32.73 -2.56 16.79
CA ARG A 197 -33.75 -3.60 16.97
C ARG A 197 -33.57 -4.43 18.24
N GLN A 198 -32.34 -4.59 18.74
CA GLN A 198 -32.08 -5.29 20.01
C GLN A 198 -32.35 -4.40 21.23
N SER A 199 -32.35 -3.08 21.05
CA SER A 199 -32.57 -2.09 22.12
C SER A 199 -34.03 -1.65 22.27
N ALA A 200 -34.92 -2.15 21.41
CA ALA A 200 -36.36 -1.87 21.36
C ALA A 200 -37.16 -3.10 21.81
#